data_AF-A0A7K5DZY0-F1
#
_entry.id   AF-A0A7K5DZY0-F1
#
_cell.length_a   1.000
_cell.length_b   1.000
_cell.length_c   1.000
_cell.angle_alpha   90.00
_cell.angle_beta   90.00
_cell.angle_gamma   90.00
#
_symmetry.space_group_name_H-M   'P 1'
#
loop_
_entity.id
_entity.type
_entity.pdbx_description
1 polymer ?
#
loop_
_entity_poly.entity_id
_entity_poly.type
_entity_poly.pdbx_seq_one_letter_code
_entity_poly.pdbx_strand_id
1 'polypeptide(L)'
;VVAEGRNVSVNGAVVPEGRPYLHKGLGVTWPGDWVAVASSLGVRVAWDRHLAVTVTAEPELRGGTWGLCGTYTDDRADDFLCPDCPAGDIAAVAAAFGNAWKVP
;
A
#
# COMPACT_ATOMS: atom_id res chain seq x y z
N VAL A 1 -10.25 3.94 3.42
CA VAL A 1 -10.72 4.19 2.04
C VAL A 1 -10.93 2.84 1.41
N VAL A 2 -12.01 2.66 0.65
CA VAL A 2 -12.24 1.46 -0.16
C VAL A 2 -12.41 1.90 -1.61
N ALA A 3 -11.67 1.27 -2.51
CA ALA A 3 -11.78 1.49 -3.96
C ALA A 3 -12.09 0.16 -4.63
N GLU A 4 -13.21 0.08 -5.34
CA GLU A 4 -13.68 -1.13 -6.02
C GLU A 4 -14.33 -0.76 -7.36
N GLY A 5 -13.78 -1.27 -8.45
CA GLY A 5 -14.10 -0.81 -9.80
C GLY A 5 -13.99 0.72 -9.93
N ARG A 6 -15.13 1.39 -10.14
CA ARG A 6 -15.25 2.85 -10.19
C ARG A 6 -15.69 3.49 -8.88
N ASN A 7 -16.07 2.70 -7.89
CA ASN A 7 -16.60 3.19 -6.63
C ASN A 7 -15.45 3.45 -5.66
N VAL A 8 -15.40 4.67 -5.11
CA VAL A 8 -14.49 5.01 -4.02
C VAL A 8 -15.32 5.48 -2.83
N SER A 9 -14.97 5.00 -1.64
CA SER A 9 -15.60 5.44 -0.39
C SER A 9 -14.59 5.74 0.71
N VAL A 10 -14.92 6.70 1.56
CA VAL A 10 -14.16 7.09 2.74
C VAL A 10 -15.08 6.95 3.95
N ASN A 11 -14.74 6.04 4.86
CA ASN A 11 -15.55 5.73 6.05
C ASN A 11 -17.03 5.42 5.71
N GLY A 12 -17.26 4.71 4.59
CA GLY A 12 -18.60 4.36 4.10
C GLY A 12 -19.30 5.46 3.29
N ALA A 13 -18.79 6.70 3.28
CA ALA A 13 -19.32 7.77 2.44
C ALA A 13 -18.73 7.69 1.03
N VAL A 14 -19.60 7.68 0.01
CA VAL A 14 -19.20 7.66 -1.41
C VAL A 14 -18.48 8.95 -1.78
N VAL A 15 -17.36 8.83 -2.49
CA VAL A 15 -16.61 9.96 -3.04
C VAL A 15 -16.85 10.01 -4.56
N PRO A 16 -17.45 11.09 -5.07
CA PRO A 16 -17.66 11.25 -6.51
C PRO A 16 -16.32 11.31 -7.27
N GLU A 17 -16.26 10.58 -8.38
CA GLU A 17 -15.10 10.59 -9.28
C GLU A 17 -14.90 11.96 -9.95
N GLY A 18 -13.64 12.27 -10.28
CA GLY A 18 -13.28 13.43 -11.11
C GLY A 18 -13.09 14.74 -10.35
N ARG A 19 -13.28 14.78 -9.03
CA ARG A 19 -12.94 15.95 -8.20
C ARG A 19 -12.08 15.55 -7.01
N PRO A 20 -10.92 16.21 -6.79
CA PRO A 20 -10.10 15.92 -5.62
C PRO A 20 -10.92 15.97 -4.33
N TYR A 21 -10.84 14.88 -3.56
CA TYR A 21 -11.41 14.81 -2.22
C TYR A 21 -10.30 15.02 -1.21
N LEU A 22 -10.51 15.93 -0.26
CA LEU A 22 -9.57 16.21 0.82
C LEU A 22 -10.33 16.21 2.14
N HIS A 23 -9.90 15.38 3.08
CA HIS A 23 -10.49 15.32 4.41
C HIS A 23 -9.48 14.86 5.45
N LYS A 24 -9.18 15.72 6.44
CA LYS A 24 -8.35 15.39 7.61
C LYS A 24 -7.05 14.66 7.27
N GLY A 25 -6.26 15.22 6.35
CA GLY A 25 -4.98 14.63 5.93
C GLY A 25 -5.08 13.47 4.94
N LEU A 26 -6.29 13.04 4.58
CA LEU A 26 -6.52 12.09 3.50
C LEU A 26 -6.89 12.83 2.20
N GLY A 27 -6.25 12.45 1.10
CA GLY A 27 -6.56 12.91 -0.24
C GLY A 27 -6.95 11.76 -1.17
N VAL A 28 -7.93 11.96 -2.04
CA VAL A 28 -8.26 11.06 -3.15
C VAL A 28 -8.27 11.87 -4.45
N THR A 29 -7.56 11.36 -5.47
CA THR A 29 -7.44 11.98 -6.80
C THR A 29 -7.55 10.94 -7.90
N TRP A 30 -7.83 11.38 -9.12
CA TRP A 30 -7.93 10.54 -10.32
C TRP A 30 -6.94 10.98 -11.40
N PRO A 31 -5.63 10.71 -11.23
CA PRO A 31 -4.64 11.04 -12.25
C PRO A 31 -4.76 10.08 -13.45
N GLY A 32 -5.36 10.57 -14.54
CA GLY A 32 -5.64 9.73 -15.71
C GLY A 32 -6.59 8.59 -15.33
N ASP A 33 -6.21 7.35 -15.66
CA ASP A 33 -7.03 6.16 -15.37
C ASP A 33 -6.82 5.57 -13.97
N TRP A 34 -5.98 6.18 -13.16
CA TRP A 34 -5.66 5.68 -11.82
C TRP A 34 -6.53 6.33 -10.76
N VAL A 35 -6.77 5.62 -9.66
CA VAL A 35 -7.21 6.22 -8.40
C VAL A 35 -6.00 6.33 -7.49
N ALA A 36 -5.72 7.52 -6.97
CA ALA A 36 -4.63 7.74 -6.04
C ALA A 36 -5.15 8.26 -4.70
N VAL A 37 -4.79 7.55 -3.63
CA VAL A 37 -5.06 7.91 -2.24
C VAL A 37 -3.75 8.36 -1.61
N ALA A 38 -3.72 9.56 -1.05
CA ALA A 38 -2.58 10.10 -0.31
C ALA A 38 -2.96 10.34 1.14
N SER A 39 -2.02 10.11 2.05
CA SER A 39 -2.17 10.37 3.47
C SER A 39 -1.11 11.37 3.93
N SER A 40 -1.45 12.22 4.88
CA SER A 40 -0.50 13.11 5.58
C SER A 40 0.54 12.35 6.41
N LEU A 41 0.45 11.02 6.46
CA LEU A 41 1.47 10.14 7.02
C LEU A 41 2.62 9.83 6.04
N GLY A 42 2.64 10.47 4.86
CA GLY A 42 3.71 10.26 3.87
C GLY A 42 3.56 8.98 3.04
N VAL A 43 2.34 8.46 2.92
CA VAL A 43 2.04 7.27 2.09
C VAL A 43 1.06 7.64 0.99
N ARG A 44 1.37 7.21 -0.24
CA ARG A 44 0.47 7.25 -1.38
C ARG A 44 0.27 5.85 -1.94
N VAL A 45 -0.98 5.49 -2.19
CA VAL A 45 -1.36 4.27 -2.90
C VAL A 45 -2.06 4.67 -4.18
N ALA A 46 -1.61 4.15 -5.32
CA ALA A 46 -2.23 4.35 -6.61
C ALA A 46 -2.63 2.99 -7.20
N TRP A 47 -3.84 2.91 -7.76
CA TRP A 47 -4.37 1.70 -8.39
C TRP A 47 -4.91 2.04 -9.78
N ASP A 48 -4.55 1.23 -10.77
CA ASP A 48 -4.96 1.38 -12.17
C ASP A 48 -6.42 0.97 -12.44
N ARG A 49 -7.16 0.60 -11.39
CA ARG A 49 -8.53 0.04 -11.47
C ARG A 49 -8.60 -1.36 -12.10
N HIS A 50 -7.46 -2.03 -12.21
CA HIS A 50 -7.31 -3.37 -12.73
C HIS A 50 -6.35 -4.17 -11.85
N LEU A 51 -5.11 -4.42 -12.29
CA LEU A 51 -4.16 -5.33 -11.62
C LEU A 51 -2.95 -4.63 -11.00
N ALA A 52 -2.66 -3.38 -11.37
CA ALA A 52 -1.46 -2.68 -10.92
C ALA A 52 -1.75 -1.79 -9.72
N VAL A 53 -1.03 -2.03 -8.62
CA VAL A 53 -1.00 -1.18 -7.44
C VAL A 53 0.42 -0.69 -7.22
N THR A 54 0.57 0.61 -7.01
CA THR A 54 1.84 1.26 -6.66
C THR A 54 1.71 1.88 -5.29
N VAL A 55 2.66 1.58 -4.41
CA VAL A 55 2.79 2.23 -3.11
C VAL A 55 4.04 3.11 -3.14
N THR A 56 3.89 4.35 -2.71
CA THR A 56 4.99 5.30 -2.53
C THR A 56 5.03 5.71 -1.07
N ALA A 57 6.17 5.50 -0.43
CA ALA A 57 6.45 5.94 0.92
C ALA A 57 7.47 7.08 0.87
N GLU A 58 7.25 8.12 1.67
CA GLU A 58 8.22 9.20 1.82
C GLU A 58 9.46 8.74 2.62
N PRO A 59 10.63 9.37 2.42
CA PRO A 59 11.90 8.96 3.04
C PRO A 59 11.86 8.87 4.57
N GLU A 60 10.98 9.63 5.22
CA GLU A 60 10.76 9.63 6.67
C GLU A 60 10.27 8.26 7.19
N LEU A 61 9.73 7.42 6.30
CA LEU A 61 9.26 6.06 6.61
C LEU A 61 10.33 4.98 6.38
N ARG A 62 11.58 5.36 6.05
CA ARG A 62 12.69 4.41 5.83
C ARG A 62 12.89 3.51 7.04
N GLY A 63 12.93 2.20 6.82
CA GLY A 63 13.02 1.18 7.86
C GLY A 63 11.77 1.00 8.74
N GLY A 64 10.69 1.73 8.45
CA GLY A 64 9.43 1.67 9.20
C GLY A 64 8.32 0.88 8.50
N THR A 65 8.61 0.28 7.35
CA THR A 65 7.63 -0.50 6.59
C THR A 65 7.73 -1.98 6.94
N TRP A 66 6.60 -2.68 6.86
CA TRP A 66 6.56 -4.13 7.05
C TRP A 66 5.38 -4.70 6.25
N GLY A 67 5.67 -5.53 5.26
CA GLY A 67 4.67 -6.07 4.35
C GLY A 67 5.29 -6.71 3.11
N LEU A 68 4.45 -7.01 2.13
CA LEU A 68 4.89 -7.54 0.82
C LEU A 68 5.82 -6.59 0.05
N CYS A 69 5.88 -5.31 0.41
CA CYS A 69 6.82 -4.33 -0.15
C CYS A 69 8.18 -4.30 0.57
N GLY A 70 8.45 -5.23 1.48
CA GLY A 70 9.71 -5.31 2.23
C GLY A 70 9.76 -4.36 3.43
N THR A 71 10.98 -4.05 3.86
CA THR A 71 11.29 -3.27 5.08
C THR A 71 11.64 -1.81 4.80
N TYR A 72 11.98 -1.48 3.55
CA TYR A 72 12.45 -0.16 3.12
C TYR A 72 13.75 0.29 3.84
N THR A 73 14.72 -0.61 4.00
CA THR A 73 16.03 -0.33 4.63
C THR A 73 17.18 -0.13 3.63
N ASP A 74 16.89 -0.22 2.33
CA ASP A 74 17.85 -0.37 1.21
C ASP A 74 18.72 -1.64 1.26
N ASP A 75 18.44 -2.56 2.19
CA ASP A 75 19.09 -3.88 2.24
C ASP A 75 18.17 -4.96 1.65
N ARG A 76 18.49 -5.41 0.43
CA ARG A 76 17.71 -6.47 -0.23
C ARG A 76 17.76 -7.81 0.49
N ALA A 77 18.71 -8.02 1.41
CA ALA A 77 18.80 -9.25 2.17
C ALA A 77 17.64 -9.40 3.17
N ASP A 78 17.04 -8.30 3.63
CA ASP A 78 16.00 -8.32 4.65
C ASP A 78 14.57 -8.17 4.09
N ASP A 79 14.42 -7.95 2.77
CA ASP A 79 13.12 -7.70 2.13
C ASP A 79 12.13 -8.86 2.29
N PHE A 80 12.61 -10.09 2.51
CA PHE A 80 11.78 -11.29 2.72
C PHE A 80 11.56 -11.63 4.21
N LEU A 81 11.79 -10.69 5.13
CA LEU A 81 11.39 -10.81 6.53
C LEU A 81 9.86 -10.93 6.64
N CYS A 82 9.38 -12.02 7.23
CA CYS A 82 7.96 -12.35 7.24
C CYS A 82 7.44 -12.68 8.65
N PRO A 83 6.15 -12.42 8.95
CA PRO A 83 5.61 -12.55 10.31
C PRO A 83 5.54 -14.01 10.80
N ASP A 84 5.32 -14.95 9.89
CA ASP A 84 5.21 -16.39 10.19
C ASP A 84 6.52 -17.15 9.92
N CYS A 85 7.60 -16.45 9.56
CA CYS A 85 8.93 -17.03 9.43
C CYS A 85 9.46 -17.35 10.85
N PRO A 86 10.14 -18.51 11.05
CA PRO A 86 10.70 -18.84 12.36
C PRO A 86 11.53 -17.68 12.92
N ALA A 87 11.09 -17.12 14.04
CA ALA A 87 11.77 -16.09 14.85
C ALA A 87 12.67 -15.09 14.09
N GLY A 88 12.13 -14.38 13.09
CA GLY A 88 12.87 -13.34 12.38
C GLY A 88 13.71 -13.84 11.20
N ASP A 89 13.48 -15.07 10.75
CA ASP A 89 14.10 -15.59 9.54
C ASP A 89 13.57 -14.90 8.27
N ILE A 90 14.46 -14.85 7.27
CA ILE A 90 14.17 -14.38 5.93
C ILE A 90 13.65 -15.57 5.12
N ALA A 91 12.49 -15.43 4.48
CA ALA A 91 11.95 -16.51 3.66
C ALA A 91 12.90 -16.83 2.48
N ALA A 92 13.20 -18.12 2.26
CA ALA A 92 14.14 -18.52 1.21
C ALA A 92 13.62 -18.30 -0.22
N VAL A 93 12.29 -18.26 -0.41
CA VAL A 93 11.64 -18.11 -1.72
C VAL A 93 10.46 -17.17 -1.65
N ALA A 94 10.21 -16.44 -2.74
CA ALA A 94 9.14 -15.44 -2.83
C ALA A 94 7.73 -16.01 -2.56
N ALA A 95 7.47 -17.27 -2.92
CA ALA A 95 6.19 -17.91 -2.64
C ALA A 95 5.95 -18.13 -1.13
N ALA A 96 6.98 -18.53 -0.38
CA ALA A 96 6.88 -18.69 1.06
C ALA A 96 6.69 -17.32 1.75
N PHE A 97 7.45 -16.31 1.30
CA PHE A 97 7.28 -14.93 1.73
C PHE A 97 5.84 -14.43 1.51
N GLY A 98 5.33 -14.58 0.28
CA GLY A 98 3.98 -14.13 -0.08
C GLY A 98 2.88 -14.80 0.75
N ASN A 99 3.01 -16.10 1.01
CA ASN A 99 2.04 -16.86 1.79
C ASN A 99 1.97 -16.43 3.26
N ALA A 100 3.08 -15.97 3.85
CA ALA A 100 3.12 -15.50 5.23
C ALA A 100 2.40 -14.16 5.46
N TRP A 101 2.07 -13.43 4.40
CA TRP A 101 1.34 -12.14 4.46
C TRP A 101 -0.15 -12.28 4.16
N LYS A 102 -0.66 -13.51 4.12
CA LYS A 102 -2.08 -13.75 3.88
C LYS A 102 -2.92 -13.18 5.02
N VAL A 103 -3.79 -12.24 4.70
CA VAL A 103 -4.83 -11.75 5.62
C VAL A 103 -6.06 -12.67 5.59
N PRO A 104 -6.72 -12.95 6.74
CA PRO A 104 -7.93 -13.78 6.81
C PRO A 104 -9.12 -13.27 5.98
#